data_AF-A0A920EFW5-F1
#
_entry.id   AF-A0A920EFW5-F1
#
_cell.length_a   1.000
_cell.length_b   1.000
_cell.length_c   1.000
_cell.angle_alpha   90.00
_cell.angle_beta   90.00
_cell.angle_gamma   90.00
#
_symmetry.space_group_name_H-M   'P 1'
#
loop_
_entity.id
_entity.type
_entity.pdbx_description
1 polymer ?
#
loop_
_entity_poly.entity_id
_entity_poly.type
_entity_poly.pdbx_seq_one_letter_code
_entity_poly.pdbx_strand_id
1 'polypeptide(L)' 'MTLEDLFKVHFARGMILIQDDKVLYEKYFDGFGPHKQHIWFSMSKSLASAALGILVEQGKIDLKNLQPITFQS' A
#
# COMPACT_ATOMS: atom_id res chain seq x y z
N MET A 1 -26.95 -2.95 -10.68
CA MET A 1 -25.76 -2.24 -10.20
C MET A 1 -24.53 -2.93 -10.76
N THR A 2 -23.69 -2.21 -11.49
CA THR A 2 -22.44 -2.74 -12.05
C THR A 2 -21.29 -2.63 -11.03
N LEU A 3 -20.16 -3.27 -11.32
CA LEU A 3 -18.94 -3.13 -10.52
C LEU A 3 -18.45 -1.68 -10.47
N GLU A 4 -18.52 -0.96 -11.59
CA GLU A 4 -18.17 0.46 -11.64
C GLU A 4 -19.09 1.30 -10.76
N ASP A 5 -20.39 1.02 -10.77
CA ASP A 5 -21.36 1.73 -9.93
C ASP A 5 -21.02 1.53 -8.45
N LEU A 6 -20.66 0.30 -8.03
CA LEU A 6 -20.25 0.01 -6.66
C LEU A 6 -19.05 0.87 -6.22
N PHE A 7 -17.98 0.92 -7.02
CA PHE A 7 -16.79 1.70 -6.67
C PHE A 7 -17.05 3.21 -6.67
N LYS A 8 -17.89 3.70 -7.58
CA LYS A 8 -18.31 5.11 -7.60
C LYS A 8 -19.10 5.49 -6.35
N VAL A 9 -20.11 4.70 -5.94
CA VAL A 9 -20.91 5.02 -4.75
C VAL A 9 -20.11 4.94 -3.44
N HIS A 10 -18.97 4.23 -3.46
CA HIS A 10 -18.03 4.15 -2.34
C HIS A 10 -16.82 5.08 -2.49
N PHE A 11 -16.87 6.08 -3.40
CA PHE A 11 -15.85 7.13 -3.56
C PHE A 11 -14.45 6.62 -3.89
N ALA A 12 -14.34 5.46 -4.56
CA ALA A 12 -13.05 5.00 -5.04
C ALA A 12 -12.47 5.98 -6.05
N ARG A 13 -11.17 6.28 -5.95
CA ARG A 13 -10.47 7.14 -6.92
C ARG A 13 -9.95 6.35 -8.12
N GLY A 14 -9.67 5.06 -7.94
CA GLY A 14 -9.31 4.14 -9.01
C GLY A 14 -9.30 2.68 -8.55
N MET A 15 -9.29 1.77 -9.51
CA MET A 15 -9.24 0.32 -9.32
C MET A 15 -8.33 -0.28 -10.40
N ILE A 16 -7.50 -1.24 -10.01
CA ILE A 16 -6.69 -2.04 -10.93
C ILE A 16 -6.82 -3.52 -10.56
N LEU A 17 -6.97 -4.38 -11.56
CA LEU A 17 -6.95 -5.84 -11.44
C LEU A 17 -5.73 -6.36 -12.19
N ILE A 18 -4.84 -7.05 -11.47
CA ILE A 18 -3.62 -7.63 -12.00
C ILE A 18 -3.67 -9.14 -11.76
N GLN A 19 -3.37 -9.91 -12.81
CA GLN A 19 -3.25 -11.37 -12.75
C GLN A 19 -2.12 -11.80 -13.68
N ASP A 20 -1.25 -12.70 -13.21
CA ASP A 20 -0.11 -13.24 -13.98
C ASP A 20 0.71 -12.13 -14.66
N ASP A 21 1.09 -11.13 -13.88
CA ASP A 21 1.85 -9.93 -14.30
C ASP A 21 1.17 -9.09 -15.40
N LYS A 22 -0.13 -9.29 -15.65
CA LYS A 22 -0.91 -8.53 -16.62
C LYS A 22 -1.99 -7.70 -15.95
N VAL A 23 -2.10 -6.44 -16.35
CA VAL A 23 -3.25 -5.59 -16.00
C VAL A 23 -4.43 -6.03 -16.84
N LEU A 24 -5.42 -6.67 -16.22
CA LEU A 24 -6.63 -7.13 -16.88
C LEU A 24 -7.70 -6.04 -16.94
N TYR A 25 -7.69 -5.14 -15.97
CA TYR A 25 -8.65 -4.04 -15.87
C TYR A 25 -8.07 -2.88 -15.07
N GLU A 26 -8.30 -1.66 -15.53
CA GLU A 26 -7.89 -0.44 -14.85
C GLU A 26 -8.93 0.65 -15.09
N LYS A 27 -9.40 1.29 -14.01
CA LYS A 27 -10.41 2.34 -14.08
C LYS A 27 -10.15 3.43 -13.06
N TYR A 28 -10.34 4.67 -13.48
CA TYR A 28 -10.21 5.86 -12.65
C TYR A 28 -11.52 6.63 -12.60
N PHE A 29 -11.78 7.30 -11.48
CA PHE A 29 -13.01 8.03 -11.24
C PHE A 29 -12.72 9.49 -10.87
N ASP A 30 -13.71 10.38 -11.07
CA ASP A 30 -13.71 11.74 -10.53
C ASP A 30 -12.43 12.56 -10.82
N GLY A 31 -11.97 12.52 -12.07
CA GLY A 31 -10.79 13.26 -12.54
C GLY A 31 -9.45 12.76 -11.99
N PHE A 32 -9.42 11.58 -11.36
CA PHE A 32 -8.20 10.87 -11.03
C PHE A 32 -7.59 10.22 -12.27
N GLY A 33 -6.31 9.87 -12.22
CA GLY A 33 -5.61 9.28 -13.36
C GLY A 33 -4.32 8.57 -12.93
N PRO A 34 -3.69 7.82 -13.84
CA PRO A 34 -2.63 6.85 -13.50
C PRO A 34 -1.37 7.48 -12.91
N HIS A 35 -1.13 8.76 -13.15
CA HIS A 35 0.06 9.48 -12.67
C HIS A 35 -0.23 10.41 -11.48
N LYS A 36 -1.45 10.40 -10.94
CA LYS A 36 -1.78 11.15 -9.73
C LYS A 36 -1.51 10.29 -8.50
N GLN A 37 -0.79 10.83 -7.53
CA GLN A 37 -0.57 10.15 -6.25
C GLN A 37 -1.84 10.20 -5.39
N HIS A 38 -2.11 9.11 -4.67
CA HIS A 38 -3.17 9.02 -3.67
C HIS A 38 -2.56 8.71 -2.31
N ILE A 39 -3.16 9.20 -1.22
CA ILE A 39 -2.74 8.86 0.13
C ILE A 39 -3.00 7.37 0.41
N TRP A 40 -2.01 6.69 1.00
CA TRP A 40 -2.07 5.24 1.29
C TRP A 40 -2.58 4.93 2.71
N PHE A 41 -2.73 5.94 3.56
CA PHE A 41 -3.09 5.78 4.97
C PHE A 41 -2.28 4.65 5.63
N SER A 42 -2.93 3.67 6.25
CA SER A 42 -2.26 2.57 6.93
C SER A 42 -1.63 1.53 5.99
N MET A 43 -1.93 1.52 4.69
CA MET A 43 -1.24 0.64 3.73
C MET A 43 0.27 0.92 3.70
N SER A 44 0.69 2.15 4.05
CA SER A 44 2.11 2.50 4.19
C SER A 44 2.85 1.64 5.23
N LYS A 45 2.17 1.10 6.25
CA LYS A 45 2.78 0.20 7.24
C LYS A 45 3.24 -1.12 6.63
N SER A 46 2.47 -1.67 5.68
CA SER A 46 2.85 -2.89 4.97
C SER A 46 4.13 -2.69 4.15
N LEU A 47 4.25 -1.55 3.47
CA LEU A 47 5.47 -1.20 2.74
C LEU A 47 6.67 -1.05 3.69
N ALA A 48 6.50 -0.35 4.81
CA ALA A 48 7.55 -0.21 5.82
C ALA A 48 7.96 -1.58 6.41
N SER A 49 6.99 -2.46 6.67
CA SER A 49 7.25 -3.81 7.18
C SER A 49 7.97 -4.68 6.16
N ALA A 50 7.68 -4.56 4.87
CA ALA A 50 8.41 -5.29 3.82
C ALA A 50 9.87 -4.85 3.74
N ALA A 51 10.12 -3.52 3.77
CA ALA A 51 11.48 -2.98 3.82
C ALA A 51 12.24 -3.43 5.09
N LEU A 52 11.56 -3.43 6.24
CA LEU A 52 12.10 -3.98 7.48
C LEU A 52 12.47 -5.46 7.34
N GLY A 53 11.61 -6.27 6.72
CA GLY A 53 11.87 -7.68 6.47
C GLY A 53 13.17 -7.91 5.68
N ILE A 54 13.40 -7.11 4.63
CA ILE A 54 14.64 -7.15 3.84
C ILE A 54 15.86 -6.83 4.72
N LEU A 55 15.77 -5.84 5.62
CA LEU A 55 16.88 -5.49 6.52
C LEU A 55 17.17 -6.59 7.56
N VAL A 56 16.13 -7.27 8.03
CA VAL A 56 16.25 -8.42 8.93
C VAL A 56 16.91 -9.59 8.22
N GLU A 57 16.49 -9.90 6.99
CA GLU A 57 17.11 -10.95 6.16
C GLU A 57 18.60 -10.65 5.89
N GLN A 58 18.94 -9.38 5.68
CA GLN A 58 20.33 -8.94 5.52
C GLN A 58 21.15 -8.92 6.83
N GLY A 59 20.56 -9.28 7.97
CA GLY A 59 21.21 -9.23 9.29
C GLY A 59 21.52 -7.81 9.78
N LYS A 60 20.94 -6.77 9.15
CA LYS A 60 21.13 -5.36 9.53
C LYS A 60 20.25 -4.96 10.70
N ILE A 61 19.17 -5.69 10.94
CA ILE A 61 18.27 -5.50 12.09
C ILE A 61 18.07 -6.86 12.74
N ASP A 62 18.31 -6.94 14.05
CA ASP A 62 18.01 -8.10 14.87
C ASP A 62 16.74 -7.85 15.70
N LEU A 63 15.66 -8.54 15.34
CA LEU A 63 14.38 -8.43 16.04
C LEU A 63 14.39 -9.07 17.44
N LYS A 64 15.34 -9.99 17.72
CA LYS A 64 15.39 -10.71 19.00
C LYS A 64 16.11 -9.90 20.08
N ASN A 65 16.95 -8.96 19.69
CA ASN A 65 17.78 -8.15 20.59
C ASN A 65 17.46 -6.65 20.49
N LEU A 66 16.21 -6.31 20.21
CA LEU A 66 15.77 -4.91 20.19
C LEU A 66 15.82 -4.32 21.61
N GLN A 67 16.55 -3.22 21.76
CA GLN A 67 16.50 -2.42 22.98
C GLN A 67 15.17 -1.66 23.04
N PRO A 68 14.53 -1.53 24.23
CA PRO A 68 13.38 -0.68 24.39
C PRO A 68 13.68 0.75 23.95
N ILE A 69 12.73 1.40 23.25
CA ILE A 69 12.84 2.82 22.94
C ILE A 69 12.74 3.58 24.26
N THR A 70 13.85 4.13 24.73
CA THR A 70 13.90 5.00 25.90
C THR A 70 13.78 6.45 25.48
N PHE A 71 12.77 7.15 26.00
CA PHE A 71 12.68 8.60 25.88
C PHE A 71 13.43 9.22 27.05
N GLN A 72 14.45 10.03 26.78
CA GLN A 72 15.10 10.83 27.83
C GLN A 72 14.23 12.07 28.07
N SER A 73 13.74 12.22 29.30
CA SER A 73 13.03 13.41 29.80
C SER A 73 13.99 14.51 30.20
#